data_AF-A0AAW6LXW4-F1
#
_entry.id   AF-A0AAW6LXW4-F1
#
_cell.length_a   1.000
_cell.length_b   1.000
_cell.length_c   1.000
_cell.angle_alpha   90.00
_cell.angle_beta   90.00
_cell.angle_gamma   90.00
#
_symmetry.space_group_name_H-M   'P 1'
#
loop_
_entity.id
_entity.type
_entity.pdbx_description
1 polymer ?
#
loop_
_entity_poly.entity_id
_entity_poly.type
_entity_poly.pdbx_seq_one_letter_code
_entity_poly.pdbx_strand_id
1 'polypeptide(L)' 'MAFAIPTLTDEQQEALTYWEEQAGEEGDWFISPVGNDGIVEAIMLDDGVQWAIDIAPDGSGVKKTRQITTWWDEGVEF' A
#
# COMPACT_ATOMS: atom_id res chain seq x y z
N MET A 1 -0.68 21.70 -15.86
CA MET A 1 -1.06 21.73 -14.44
C MET A 1 -0.47 20.47 -13.83
N ALA A 2 0.48 20.60 -12.90
CA ALA A 2 1.03 19.45 -12.20
C ALA A 2 0.12 19.18 -11.00
N PHE A 3 -0.43 17.97 -10.89
CA PHE A 3 -1.08 17.52 -9.66
C PHE A 3 0.00 17.50 -8.58
N ALA A 4 -0.16 18.32 -7.54
CA ALA A 4 0.66 18.20 -6.34
C ALA A 4 0.27 16.88 -5.69
N ILE A 5 1.07 15.85 -5.90
CA ILE A 5 0.99 14.63 -5.08
C ILE A 5 1.28 15.10 -3.65
N PRO A 6 0.35 14.97 -2.70
CA PRO A 6 0.60 15.41 -1.34
C PRO A 6 1.85 14.69 -0.83
N THR A 7 2.79 15.46 -0.29
CA THR A 7 4.00 14.88 0.32
C THR A 7 3.56 14.16 1.60
N LEU A 8 4.04 12.94 1.78
CA LEU A 8 3.79 12.12 2.99
C LEU A 8 4.13 12.91 4.25
N THR A 9 3.33 12.78 5.31
CA THR A 9 3.68 13.33 6.64
C THR A 9 4.88 12.58 7.23
N ASP A 10 5.54 13.17 8.23
CA ASP A 10 6.65 12.53 8.93
C ASP A 10 6.20 11.20 9.58
N GLU A 11 4.99 11.17 10.14
CA GLU A 11 4.38 9.98 10.73
C GLU A 11 4.09 8.90 9.67
N GLN A 12 3.65 9.28 8.48
CA GLN A 12 3.43 8.34 7.37
C GLN A 12 4.75 7.76 6.85
N GLN A 13 5.81 8.56 6.80
CA GLN A 13 7.14 8.09 6.42
C GLN A 13 7.71 7.12 7.46
N GLU A 14 7.55 7.42 8.75
CA GLU A 14 7.99 6.53 9.83
C GLU A 14 7.23 5.19 9.79
N ALA A 15 5.91 5.24 9.59
CA ALA A 15 5.09 4.04 9.44
C ALA A 15 5.49 3.20 8.22
N LEU A 16 5.73 3.83 7.06
CA LEU A 16 6.22 3.14 5.86
C LEU A 16 7.55 2.45 6.12
N THR A 17 8.51 3.16 6.71
CA THR A 17 9.83 2.63 7.03
C THR A 17 9.71 1.42 7.96
N TYR A 18 8.87 1.51 9.00
CA TYR A 18 8.62 0.39 9.90
C TYR A 18 8.07 -0.84 9.15
N TRP A 19 7.13 -0.65 8.22
CA TRP A 19 6.55 -1.73 7.46
C TRP A 19 7.52 -2.35 6.43
N GLU A 20 8.35 -1.52 5.79
CA GLU A 20 9.44 -1.98 4.92
C GLU A 20 10.45 -2.84 5.68
N GLU A 21 10.86 -2.41 6.88
CA GLU A 21 11.75 -3.19 7.74
C GLU A 21 11.13 -4.52 8.22
N GLN A 22 9.83 -4.55 8.50
CA GLN A 22 9.12 -5.77 8.92
C GLN A 22 8.92 -6.78 7.79
N ALA A 23 8.79 -6.33 6.55
CA ALA A 23 8.58 -7.20 5.40
C ALA A 23 9.84 -7.97 4.97
N GLY A 24 11.02 -7.43 5.26
CA GLY A 24 12.28 -7.96 4.78
C GLY A 24 12.60 -7.54 3.34
N GLU A 25 13.83 -7.82 2.89
CA GLU A 25 14.41 -7.30 1.63
C GLU A 25 13.79 -7.87 0.33
N GLU A 26 12.81 -8.77 0.41
CA GLU A 26 12.37 -9.58 -0.75
C GLU A 26 11.03 -9.15 -1.39
N GLY A 27 10.37 -8.11 -0.87
CA GLY A 27 9.08 -7.64 -1.41
C GLY A 27 9.16 -6.46 -2.38
N ASP A 28 8.43 -6.52 -3.50
CA ASP A 28 8.22 -5.35 -4.37
C ASP A 28 7.18 -4.43 -3.74
N TRP A 29 7.59 -3.20 -3.40
CA TRP A 29 6.74 -2.17 -2.79
C TRP A 29 6.20 -1.16 -3.80
N PHE A 30 4.90 -0.89 -3.72
CA PHE A 30 4.19 0.11 -4.50
C PHE A 30 3.44 1.05 -3.56
N ILE A 31 3.82 2.33 -3.56
CA ILE A 31 3.17 3.35 -2.73
C ILE A 31 2.24 4.18 -3.62
N SER A 32 0.96 4.18 -3.30
CA SER A 32 -0.04 4.99 -3.97
C SER A 32 0.09 6.46 -3.55
N PRO A 33 -0.29 7.41 -4.43
CA PRO A 33 -0.47 8.81 -4.05
C PRO A 33 -1.39 8.95 -2.84
N VAL A 34 -1.10 9.92 -1.96
CA VAL A 34 -1.96 10.24 -0.82
C VAL A 34 -3.38 10.54 -1.33
N GLY A 35 -4.36 9.81 -0.80
CA GLY A 35 -5.78 9.99 -1.08
C GLY A 35 -6.32 11.35 -0.62
N ASN A 36 -7.52 11.71 -1.07
CA ASN A 36 -8.16 12.98 -0.68
C ASN A 36 -8.53 13.03 0.82
N ASP A 37 -8.61 11.86 1.43
CA ASP A 37 -8.79 11.61 2.87
C ASP A 37 -7.47 11.60 3.66
N GLY A 38 -6.34 11.81 2.99
CA GLY A 38 -5.01 11.86 3.60
C GLY A 38 -4.37 10.50 3.83
N ILE A 39 -5.07 9.40 3.51
CA ILE A 39 -4.56 8.03 3.66
C ILE A 39 -3.63 7.68 2.49
N VAL A 40 -2.56 6.96 2.80
CA VAL A 40 -1.60 6.42 1.83
C VAL A 40 -1.77 4.91 1.81
N GLU A 41 -1.92 4.34 0.63
CA GLU A 41 -1.93 2.88 0.47
C GLU A 41 -0.54 2.42 0.03
N ALA A 42 0.06 1.51 0.80
CA ALA A 42 1.30 0.83 0.46
C ALA A 42 1.01 -0.64 0.16
N ILE A 43 1.38 -1.09 -1.02
CA ILE A 43 1.16 -2.46 -1.48
C ILE A 43 2.51 -3.16 -1.57
N MET A 44 2.64 -4.32 -0.93
CA MET A 44 3.80 -5.18 -1.03
C MET A 44 3.40 -6.50 -1.68
N LEU A 45 4.22 -6.96 -2.64
CA LEU A 45 4.06 -8.23 -3.32
C LEU A 45 5.26 -9.13 -3.01
N ASP A 46 5.00 -10.33 -2.47
CA ASP A 46 6.01 -11.38 -2.26
C ASP A 46 5.36 -12.74 -2.49
N ASP A 47 6.04 -13.61 -3.25
CA ASP A 47 5.68 -15.01 -3.50
C ASP A 47 4.16 -15.28 -3.73
N GLY A 48 3.49 -14.40 -4.50
CA GLY A 48 2.05 -14.53 -4.81
C GLY A 48 1.10 -14.12 -3.69
N VAL A 49 1.60 -13.44 -2.66
CA VAL A 49 0.83 -12.77 -1.60
C VAL A 49 0.92 -11.26 -1.80
N GLN A 50 -0.23 -10.60 -1.70
CA GLN A 50 -0.34 -9.15 -1.68
C GLN A 50 -0.68 -8.70 -0.28
N TRP A 51 0.14 -7.81 0.27
CA TRP A 51 -0.22 -7.04 1.45
C TRP A 51 -0.54 -5.61 1.03
N ALA A 52 -1.66 -5.08 1.49
CA ALA A 52 -2.00 -3.67 1.34
C ALA A 52 -2.04 -3.06 2.73
N ILE A 53 -1.42 -1.91 2.91
CA ILE A 53 -1.29 -1.22 4.19
C ILE A 53 -1.82 0.20 3.98
N ASP A 54 -2.97 0.48 4.60
CA ASP A 54 -3.54 1.83 4.58
C ASP A 54 -2.97 2.61 5.76
N ILE A 55 -2.23 3.69 5.49
CA ILE A 55 -1.54 4.50 6.48
C ILE A 55 -2.20 5.88 6.55
N ALA A 56 -2.85 6.15 7.67
CA ALA A 56 -3.47 7.45 7.94
C ALA A 56 -2.42 8.54 8.23
N PRO A 57 -2.81 9.83 8.17
CA PRO A 57 -1.89 10.95 8.40
C PRO A 57 -1.20 10.95 9.76
N ASP A 58 -1.79 10.31 10.76
CA ASP A 58 -1.27 10.17 12.13
C ASP A 58 -0.30 9.00 12.29
N GLY A 59 0.05 8.31 11.19
CA GLY A 59 0.93 7.14 11.19
C GLY A 59 0.23 5.84 11.56
N SER A 60 -1.07 5.85 11.87
CA SER A 60 -1.81 4.62 12.13
C SER A 60 -1.98 3.81 10.83
N GLY A 61 -1.59 2.54 10.86
CA GLY A 61 -1.60 1.65 9.71
C GLY A 61 -2.58 0.48 9.88
N VAL A 62 -3.40 0.20 8.87
CA VAL A 62 -4.25 -0.99 8.80
C VAL A 62 -3.68 -1.93 7.73
N LYS A 63 -3.13 -3.06 8.15
CA LYS A 63 -2.64 -4.11 7.25
C LYS A 63 -3.78 -5.03 6.80
N LYS A 64 -3.91 -5.18 5.48
CA LYS A 64 -4.78 -6.12 4.78
C LYS A 64 -3.90 -7.10 4.01
N THR A 65 -4.27 -8.38 4.01
CA THR A 65 -3.53 -9.42 3.29
C THR A 65 -4.49 -10.13 2.35
N ARG A 66 -4.06 -10.34 1.10
CA ARG A 66 -4.76 -11.13 0.09
C ARG A 66 -3.78 -12.10 -0.53
N GLN A 67 -4.14 -13.37 -0.63
CA GLN A 67 -3.43 -14.32 -1.48
C GLN A 67 -3.81 -14.03 -2.94
N ILE A 68 -2.83 -13.74 -3.80
CA ILE A 68 -3.06 -13.67 -5.24
C ILE A 68 -3.08 -15.12 -5.75
N THR A 69 -4.24 -15.76 -5.65
CA THR A 69 -4.49 -16.94 -6.48
C THR A 69 -4.56 -16.45 -7.93
N THR A 70 -3.83 -17.09 -8.83
CA THR A 70 -3.58 -16.72 -10.24
C THR A 70 -4.82 -16.75 -11.15
N TRP A 71 -6.02 -16.49 -10.62
CA TRP A 71 -7.28 -16.55 -11.34
C TRP A 71 -7.82 -15.13 -11.46
N TRP A 72 -7.61 -14.52 -12.63
CA TRP A 72 -8.40 -13.36 -13.04
C TRP A 72 -9.81 -13.87 -13.31
N ASP A 73 -10.74 -13.70 -12.36
CA ASP A 73 -12.16 -13.88 -12.63
C ASP A 73 -12.60 -12.64 -13.43
N GLU A 74 -12.35 -12.66 -14.74
CA GLU A 74 -13.00 -11.75 -15.68
C GLU A 74 -14.49 -12.11 -15.67
N GLY A 75 -15.24 -11.47 -14.78
CA GLY A 75 -16.69 -11.54 -14.78
C GLY A 75 -17.21 -11.03 -16.13
N VAL A 76 -17.63 -11.95 -17.00
CA VAL A 76 -18.43 -11.64 -18.19
C VAL A 76 -19.83 -11.32 -17.72
N GLU A 77 -20.24 -10.06 -17.80
CA GLU A 77 -21.65 -9.68 -17.71
C GLU A 77 -22.32 -9.95 -19.07
N PHE A 78 -23.38 -10.77 -19.08
CA PHE A 78 -24.28 -11.01 -20.21
C PHE A 78 -25.62 -10.29 -20.02
#